data_AF-A0A1B9VES3-F1
#
_entry.id   AF-A0A1B9VES3-F1
#
_cell.length_a   1.000
_cell.length_b   1.000
_cell.length_c   1.000
_cell.angle_alpha   90.00
_cell.angle_beta   90.00
_cell.angle_gamma   90.00
#
_symmetry.space_group_name_H-M   'P 1'
#
loop_
_entity.id
_entity.type
_entity.pdbx_description
1 polymer ?
#
loop_
_entity_poly.entity_id
_entity_poly.type
_entity_poly.pdbx_seq_one_letter_code
_entity_poly.pdbx_strand_id
1 'polypeptide(L)'
;MHCILNYVQTNTRLCIVKVLIINANEYRLMTEFTHLEDQIRECFGRVIYTHKTHEKMAERYSTKLRRLKISQIVISAIIASGICSTLFFDQTYLKAATAILSLLGVVLSGYLKGIDPGGIAQAHRDTAKEIWPIRESYLSLLTDLRCAKIPREEAAKWRDELQEKLAAIYQAAPQTEAEAYADAQKALKDNEDYTFSDEEIDMFVPKSLRKTDL
;
A
#
# COMPACT_ATOMS: atom_id res chain seq x y z
N MET A 1 -18.82 -7.73 -72.00
CA MET A 1 -18.14 -8.67 -71.08
C MET A 1 -17.13 -7.99 -70.16
N HIS A 2 -16.39 -6.96 -70.59
CA HIS A 2 -15.41 -6.25 -69.74
C HIS A 2 -15.99 -5.51 -68.51
N CYS A 3 -17.22 -5.01 -68.56
CA CYS A 3 -17.81 -4.24 -67.45
C CYS A 3 -18.11 -5.11 -66.20
N ILE A 4 -18.50 -6.37 -66.41
CA ILE A 4 -18.85 -7.31 -65.33
C ILE A 4 -17.59 -7.80 -64.60
N LEU A 5 -16.50 -8.05 -65.32
CA LEU A 5 -15.20 -8.42 -64.75
C LEU A 5 -14.64 -7.32 -63.84
N ASN A 6 -14.70 -6.05 -64.28
CA ASN A 6 -14.29 -4.91 -63.45
C ASN A 6 -15.17 -4.72 -62.21
N TYR A 7 -16.49 -4.93 -62.32
CA TYR A 7 -17.41 -4.82 -61.19
C TYR A 7 -17.14 -5.88 -60.10
N VAL A 8 -16.93 -7.14 -60.51
CA VAL A 8 -16.61 -8.23 -59.58
C VAL A 8 -15.27 -7.99 -58.89
N GLN A 9 -14.23 -7.62 -59.64
CA GLN A 9 -12.87 -7.40 -59.11
C GLN A 9 -12.80 -6.19 -58.17
N THR A 10 -13.63 -5.16 -58.39
CA THR A 10 -13.73 -3.99 -57.50
C THR A 10 -14.47 -4.35 -56.21
N ASN A 11 -15.54 -5.14 -56.27
CA ASN A 11 -16.27 -5.61 -55.08
C ASN A 11 -15.43 -6.56 -54.21
N THR A 12 -14.66 -7.47 -54.82
CA THR A 12 -13.77 -8.36 -54.06
C THR A 12 -12.65 -7.60 -53.35
N ARG A 13 -12.05 -6.59 -54.00
CA ARG A 13 -11.05 -5.70 -53.37
C ARG A 13 -11.65 -4.90 -52.22
N LEU A 14 -12.86 -4.36 -52.38
CA LEU A 14 -13.55 -3.62 -51.33
C LEU A 14 -13.88 -4.52 -50.11
N CYS A 15 -14.23 -5.77 -50.35
CA CYS A 15 -14.52 -6.76 -49.31
C CYS A 15 -13.26 -7.13 -48.51
N ILE A 16 -12.12 -7.38 -49.19
CA ILE A 16 -10.84 -7.68 -48.55
C ILE A 16 -10.34 -6.51 -47.70
N VAL A 17 -10.46 -5.28 -48.20
CA VAL A 17 -10.08 -4.08 -47.44
C VAL A 17 -10.95 -3.91 -46.20
N LYS A 18 -12.28 -4.14 -46.29
CA LYS A 18 -13.16 -4.11 -45.12
C LYS A 18 -12.78 -5.15 -44.08
N VAL A 19 -12.50 -6.39 -44.48
CA VAL A 19 -12.09 -7.46 -43.56
C VAL A 19 -10.74 -7.15 -42.89
N LEU A 20 -9.76 -6.62 -43.63
CA LEU A 20 -8.47 -6.20 -43.07
C LEU A 20 -8.62 -5.04 -42.08
N ILE A 21 -9.48 -4.05 -42.38
CA ILE A 21 -9.76 -2.94 -41.46
C ILE A 21 -10.49 -3.43 -40.21
N ILE A 22 -11.44 -4.35 -40.33
CA ILE A 22 -12.13 -4.95 -39.19
C ILE A 22 -11.13 -5.71 -38.30
N ASN A 23 -10.29 -6.57 -38.89
CA ASN A 23 -9.26 -7.31 -38.15
C ASN A 23 -8.23 -6.37 -37.50
N ALA A 24 -7.79 -5.32 -38.19
CA ALA A 24 -6.87 -4.34 -37.63
C ALA A 24 -7.50 -3.52 -36.49
N ASN A 25 -8.80 -3.22 -36.58
CA ASN A 25 -9.53 -2.52 -35.53
C ASN A 25 -9.77 -3.43 -34.31
N GLU A 26 -10.07 -4.71 -34.53
CA GLU A 26 -10.21 -5.72 -33.49
C GLU A 26 -8.89 -5.98 -32.74
N TYR A 27 -7.77 -6.07 -33.48
CA TYR A 27 -6.44 -6.19 -32.89
C TYR A 27 -6.06 -4.94 -32.08
N ARG A 28 -6.33 -3.74 -32.62
CA ARG A 28 -6.07 -2.47 -31.93
C ARG A 28 -6.90 -2.36 -30.65
N LEU A 29 -8.19 -2.70 -30.69
CA LEU A 29 -9.07 -2.73 -29.51
C LEU A 29 -8.55 -3.69 -28.44
N MET A 30 -8.09 -4.88 -28.84
CA MET A 30 -7.53 -5.88 -27.93
C MET A 30 -6.23 -5.37 -27.26
N THR A 31 -5.29 -4.80 -28.03
CA THR A 31 -4.03 -4.23 -27.49
C THR A 31 -4.27 -3.04 -26.55
N GLU A 32 -5.17 -2.14 -26.94
CA GLU A 32 -5.55 -0.95 -26.15
C GLU A 32 -6.24 -1.32 -24.82
N PHE A 33 -7.01 -2.40 -24.81
CA PHE A 33 -7.62 -2.97 -23.62
C PHE A 33 -6.57 -3.57 -22.68
N THR A 34 -5.57 -4.29 -23.23
CA THR A 34 -4.46 -4.87 -22.45
C THR A 34 -3.65 -3.79 -21.71
N HIS A 35 -3.31 -2.68 -22.37
CA HIS A 35 -2.55 -1.60 -21.74
C HIS A 35 -3.28 -0.92 -20.58
N LEU A 36 -4.60 -0.75 -20.69
CA LEU A 36 -5.40 -0.19 -19.59
C LEU A 36 -5.45 -1.16 -18.41
N GLU A 37 -5.68 -2.44 -18.68
CA GLU A 37 -5.68 -3.48 -17.65
C GLU A 37 -4.32 -3.53 -16.91
N ASP A 38 -3.21 -3.49 -17.64
CA ASP A 38 -1.85 -3.47 -17.08
C ASP A 38 -1.66 -2.32 -16.10
N GLN A 39 -2.03 -1.11 -16.53
CA GLN A 39 -1.92 0.06 -15.68
C GLN A 39 -2.78 -0.06 -14.41
N ILE A 40 -4.00 -0.60 -14.52
CA ILE A 40 -4.89 -0.78 -13.37
C ILE A 40 -4.33 -1.87 -12.43
N ARG A 41 -3.76 -2.94 -12.96
CA ARG A 41 -3.07 -4.00 -12.21
C ARG A 41 -1.89 -3.44 -11.41
N GLU A 42 -1.06 -2.61 -12.04
CA GLU A 42 0.06 -1.93 -11.37
C GLU A 42 -0.42 -0.97 -10.27
N CYS A 43 -1.48 -0.19 -10.52
CA CYS A 43 -2.11 0.66 -9.51
C CYS A 43 -2.64 -0.16 -8.32
N PHE A 44 -3.31 -1.28 -8.59
CA PHE A 44 -3.82 -2.19 -7.58
C PHE A 44 -2.68 -2.78 -6.72
N GLY A 45 -1.59 -3.22 -7.36
CA GLY A 45 -0.39 -3.70 -6.67
C GLY A 45 0.17 -2.65 -5.70
N ARG A 46 0.37 -1.41 -6.17
CA ARG A 46 0.81 -0.28 -5.32
C ARG A 46 -0.09 -0.09 -4.11
N VAL A 47 -1.41 -0.10 -4.31
CA VAL A 47 -2.39 0.11 -3.23
C VAL A 47 -2.32 -0.99 -2.18
N ILE A 48 -2.17 -2.26 -2.59
CA ILE A 48 -1.98 -3.39 -1.66
C ILE A 48 -0.73 -3.20 -0.81
N TYR A 49 0.39 -2.86 -1.46
CA TYR A 49 1.66 -2.66 -0.77
C TYR A 49 1.61 -1.51 0.23
N THR A 50 1.05 -0.37 -0.18
CA THR A 50 0.89 0.77 0.73
C THR A 50 -0.05 0.43 1.90
N HIS A 51 -1.18 -0.24 1.64
CA HIS A 51 -2.07 -0.70 2.69
C HIS A 51 -1.33 -1.60 3.69
N LYS A 52 -0.57 -2.59 3.19
CA LYS A 52 0.19 -3.50 4.03
C LYS A 52 1.28 -2.80 4.84
N THR A 53 1.91 -1.79 4.24
CA THR A 53 2.92 -0.97 4.90
C THR A 53 2.34 -0.22 6.09
N HIS A 54 1.17 0.41 5.95
CA HIS A 54 0.49 1.08 7.06
C HIS A 54 0.10 0.09 8.19
N GLU A 55 -0.41 -1.11 7.85
CA GLU A 55 -0.67 -2.15 8.86
C GLU A 55 0.61 -2.52 9.65
N LYS A 56 1.73 -2.70 8.95
CA LYS A 56 3.01 -3.08 9.56
C LYS A 56 3.61 -1.97 10.40
N MET A 57 3.49 -0.71 9.99
CA MET A 57 3.91 0.43 10.78
C MET A 57 3.08 0.56 12.05
N ALA A 58 1.76 0.42 11.96
CA ALA A 58 0.88 0.37 13.13
C ALA A 58 1.29 -0.72 14.13
N GLU A 59 1.60 -1.93 13.65
CA GLU A 59 2.06 -3.05 14.48
C GLU A 59 3.40 -2.75 15.18
N ARG A 60 4.36 -2.17 14.45
CA ARG A 60 5.68 -1.78 14.99
C ARG A 60 5.55 -0.75 16.12
N TYR A 61 4.82 0.34 15.91
CA TYR A 61 4.63 1.36 16.93
C TYR A 61 3.80 0.85 18.13
N SER A 62 2.78 0.01 17.88
CA SER A 62 2.02 -0.65 18.96
C SER A 62 2.92 -1.55 19.83
N THR A 63 3.80 -2.31 19.18
CA THR A 63 4.77 -3.18 19.88
C THR A 63 5.79 -2.36 20.66
N LYS A 64 6.29 -1.27 20.08
CA LYS A 64 7.19 -0.32 20.76
C LYS A 64 6.52 0.26 22.02
N LEU A 65 5.28 0.72 21.92
CA LEU A 65 4.50 1.22 23.05
C LEU A 65 4.36 0.15 24.15
N ARG A 66 4.00 -1.09 23.77
CA ARG A 66 3.85 -2.19 24.72
C ARG A 66 5.14 -2.46 25.49
N ARG A 67 6.28 -2.50 24.79
CA ARG A 67 7.60 -2.69 25.41
C ARG A 67 7.92 -1.57 26.40
N LEU A 68 7.73 -0.32 25.99
CA LEU A 68 7.99 0.85 26.86
C LEU A 68 7.11 0.84 28.11
N LYS A 69 5.82 0.51 27.98
CA LYS A 69 4.90 0.41 29.14
C LYS A 69 5.29 -0.73 30.08
N ILE A 70 5.69 -1.88 29.56
CA ILE A 70 6.19 -2.99 30.39
C ILE A 70 7.46 -2.58 31.13
N SER A 71 8.41 -1.95 30.46
CA SER A 71 9.62 -1.40 31.10
C SER A 71 9.29 -0.40 32.21
N GLN A 72 8.29 0.45 32.01
CA GLN A 72 7.83 1.42 33.02
C GLN A 72 7.23 0.73 34.25
N ILE A 73 6.45 -0.34 34.05
CA ILE A 73 5.89 -1.13 35.16
C ILE A 73 7.01 -1.80 35.96
N VAL A 74 7.99 -2.41 35.26
CA VAL A 74 9.15 -3.06 35.92
C VAL A 74 9.97 -2.06 36.71
N ILE A 75 10.31 -0.91 36.13
CA ILE A 75 11.06 0.15 36.81
C ILE A 75 10.28 0.66 38.04
N SER A 76 8.97 0.90 37.89
CA SER A 76 8.11 1.32 39.01
C SER A 76 8.07 0.30 40.14
N ALA A 77 8.00 -1.00 39.81
CA ALA A 77 8.02 -2.07 40.81
C ALA A 77 9.37 -2.14 41.55
N ILE A 78 10.49 -1.97 40.83
CA ILE A 78 11.84 -1.93 41.44
C ILE A 78 12.02 -0.70 42.32
N ILE A 79 11.51 0.47 41.90
CA ILE A 79 11.55 1.69 42.72
C ILE A 79 10.74 1.47 44.01
N ALA A 80 9.52 0.94 43.89
CA ALA A 80 8.66 0.70 45.05
C ALA A 80 9.29 -0.30 46.04
N SER A 81 9.89 -1.38 45.54
CA SER A 81 10.60 -2.33 46.39
C SER A 81 11.86 -1.72 47.01
N GLY A 82 12.63 -0.94 46.25
CA GLY A 82 13.81 -0.22 46.73
C GLY A 82 13.49 0.77 47.85
N ILE A 83 12.44 1.59 47.68
CA ILE A 83 11.94 2.50 48.72
C ILE A 83 11.55 1.70 49.97
N CYS A 84 10.81 0.59 49.81
CA CYS A 84 10.42 -0.27 50.93
C CYS A 84 11.65 -0.81 51.67
N SER A 85 12.67 -1.29 50.95
CA SER A 85 13.91 -1.77 51.55
C SER A 85 14.66 -0.70 52.35
N THR A 86 14.65 0.57 51.90
CA THR A 86 15.30 1.66 52.65
C THR A 86 14.64 1.97 54.00
N LEU A 87 13.39 1.55 54.21
CA LEU A 87 12.71 1.70 55.52
C LEU A 87 13.19 0.67 56.55
N PHE A 88 13.60 -0.51 56.10
CA PHE A 88 14.05 -1.61 56.98
C PHE A 88 15.58 -1.68 57.10
N PHE A 89 16.31 -1.21 56.09
CA PHE A 89 17.77 -1.28 56.03
C PHE A 89 18.36 0.11 55.77
N ASP A 90 19.11 0.64 56.74
CA ASP A 90 19.73 1.97 56.63
C ASP A 90 21.08 1.92 55.90
N GLN A 91 21.03 1.56 54.63
CA GLN A 91 22.23 1.42 53.79
C GLN A 91 22.27 2.53 52.73
N THR A 92 23.33 3.34 52.75
CA THR A 92 23.48 4.50 51.85
C THR A 92 23.48 4.10 50.36
N TYR A 93 24.02 2.92 50.03
CA TYR A 93 24.01 2.42 48.66
C TYR A 93 22.60 2.12 48.13
N LEU A 94 21.66 1.66 48.98
CA LEU A 94 20.27 1.41 48.59
C LEU A 94 19.53 2.73 48.28
N LYS A 95 19.79 3.77 49.08
CA LYS A 95 19.23 5.12 48.85
C LYS A 95 19.72 5.70 47.52
N ALA A 96 21.02 5.60 47.25
CA ALA A 96 21.62 6.07 46.00
C ALA A 96 21.07 5.31 44.78
N ALA A 97 20.99 3.98 44.84
CA ALA A 97 20.44 3.16 43.76
C ALA A 97 18.96 3.50 43.47
N THR A 98 18.14 3.65 44.52
CA THR A 98 16.72 4.01 44.40
C THR A 98 16.53 5.40 43.79
N ALA A 99 17.37 6.37 44.15
CA ALA A 99 17.34 7.71 43.57
C ALA A 99 17.67 7.71 42.06
N ILE A 100 18.70 6.96 41.65
CA ILE A 100 19.08 6.81 40.23
C ILE A 100 17.95 6.14 39.43
N LEU A 101 17.39 5.04 39.95
CA LEU A 101 16.25 4.35 39.34
C LEU A 101 15.02 5.25 39.20
N SER A 102 14.75 6.08 40.22
CA SER A 102 13.65 7.06 40.19
C SER A 102 13.86 8.09 39.09
N LEU A 103 15.08 8.61 38.94
CA LEU A 103 15.41 9.53 37.85
C LEU A 103 15.21 8.88 36.48
N LEU A 104 15.65 7.64 36.29
CA LEU A 104 15.40 6.88 35.05
C LEU A 104 13.90 6.69 34.77
N GLY A 105 13.10 6.40 35.80
CA GLY A 105 11.65 6.29 35.70
C GLY A 105 10.99 7.59 35.25
N VAL A 106 11.46 8.74 35.76
CA VAL A 106 11.00 10.07 35.35
C VAL A 106 11.36 10.34 33.89
N VAL A 107 12.60 10.05 33.48
CA VAL A 107 13.05 10.23 32.09
C VAL A 107 12.21 9.38 31.12
N LEU A 108 11.98 8.10 31.45
CA LEU A 108 11.14 7.21 30.62
C LEU A 108 9.69 7.71 30.52
N SER A 109 9.13 8.20 31.63
CA SER A 109 7.78 8.76 31.67
C SER A 109 7.68 10.05 30.87
N GLY A 110 8.71 10.91 30.93
CA GLY A 110 8.83 12.10 30.10
C GLY A 110 8.92 11.77 28.61
N TYR A 111 9.72 10.77 28.24
CA TYR A 111 9.82 10.29 26.85
C TYR A 111 8.47 9.82 26.30
N LEU A 112 7.71 9.02 27.06
CA LEU A 112 6.36 8.55 26.67
C LEU A 112 5.31 9.66 26.62
N LYS A 113 5.57 10.83 27.23
CA LYS A 113 4.71 12.00 27.14
C LYS A 113 5.07 12.89 25.94
N GLY A 114 6.36 12.95 25.60
CA GLY A 114 6.86 13.74 24.47
C GLY A 114 6.67 13.06 23.12
N ILE A 115 6.68 11.72 23.09
CA ILE A 115 6.38 10.93 21.90
C ILE A 115 5.16 10.08 22.22
N ASP A 116 4.15 10.11 21.35
CA ASP A 116 2.99 9.23 21.44
C ASP A 116 3.04 8.14 20.35
N PRO A 117 3.78 7.03 20.59
CA PRO A 117 3.74 5.88 19.67
C PRO A 117 2.34 5.30 19.50
N GLY A 118 1.43 5.51 20.47
CA GLY A 118 0.05 5.07 20.38
C GLY A 118 -0.72 5.86 19.32
N GLY A 119 -0.62 7.20 19.37
CA GLY A 119 -1.16 8.10 18.37
C GLY A 119 -0.61 7.84 16.96
N ILE A 120 0.71 7.63 16.83
CA ILE A 120 1.33 7.29 15.54
C ILE A 120 0.81 5.93 15.03
N ALA A 121 0.76 4.92 15.90
CA ALA A 121 0.21 3.62 15.52
C ALA A 121 -1.25 3.73 15.07
N GLN A 122 -2.05 4.53 15.77
CA GLN A 122 -3.46 4.74 15.46
C GLN A 122 -3.63 5.47 14.12
N ALA A 123 -2.84 6.52 13.87
CA ALA A 123 -2.84 7.23 12.58
C ALA A 123 -2.57 6.27 11.41
N HIS A 124 -1.56 5.40 11.52
CA HIS A 124 -1.32 4.39 10.48
C HIS A 124 -2.48 3.38 10.34
N ARG A 125 -3.14 2.98 11.42
CA ARG A 125 -4.34 2.10 11.33
C ARG A 125 -5.48 2.79 10.62
N ASP A 126 -5.69 4.08 10.88
CA ASP A 126 -6.79 4.82 10.27
C ASP A 126 -6.52 5.07 8.79
N THR A 127 -5.28 5.41 8.40
CA THR A 127 -4.89 5.43 6.99
C THR A 127 -5.07 4.07 6.30
N ALA A 128 -4.68 2.97 6.95
CA ALA A 128 -4.91 1.62 6.40
C ALA A 128 -6.40 1.33 6.14
N LYS A 129 -7.28 1.71 7.09
CA LYS A 129 -8.73 1.58 6.93
C LYS A 129 -9.27 2.40 5.75
N GLU A 130 -8.74 3.60 5.52
CA GLU A 130 -9.13 4.46 4.40
C GLU A 130 -8.66 3.91 3.05
N ILE A 131 -7.48 3.29 3.00
CA ILE A 131 -6.94 2.68 1.78
C ILE A 131 -7.71 1.39 1.41
N TRP A 132 -8.19 0.64 2.39
CA TRP A 132 -8.90 -0.63 2.16
C TRP A 132 -10.04 -0.55 1.12
N PRO A 133 -11.03 0.37 1.20
CA PRO A 133 -12.09 0.45 0.19
C PRO A 133 -11.57 0.81 -1.21
N ILE A 134 -10.48 1.59 -1.32
CA ILE A 134 -9.85 1.88 -2.62
C ILE A 134 -9.27 0.60 -3.22
N ARG A 135 -8.61 -0.23 -2.41
CA ARG A 135 -8.10 -1.54 -2.83
C ARG A 135 -9.21 -2.43 -3.38
N GLU A 136 -10.31 -2.57 -2.65
CA GLU A 136 -11.44 -3.40 -3.08
C GLU A 136 -12.10 -2.84 -4.36
N SER A 137 -12.13 -1.52 -4.51
CA SER A 137 -12.65 -0.86 -5.71
C SER A 137 -11.78 -1.13 -6.95
N TYR A 138 -10.45 -1.13 -6.81
CA TYR A 138 -9.54 -1.52 -7.89
C TYR A 138 -9.73 -2.99 -8.31
N LEU A 139 -9.90 -3.91 -7.36
CA LEU A 139 -10.19 -5.31 -7.68
C LEU A 139 -11.53 -5.46 -8.42
N SER A 140 -12.53 -4.68 -8.02
CA SER A 140 -13.84 -4.65 -8.67
C SER A 140 -13.74 -4.10 -10.10
N LEU A 141 -12.99 -3.01 -10.28
CA LEU A 141 -12.70 -2.42 -11.60
C LEU A 141 -11.99 -3.42 -12.52
N LEU A 142 -10.98 -4.16 -12.03
CA LEU A 142 -10.31 -5.22 -12.80
C LEU A 142 -11.28 -6.32 -13.23
N THR A 143 -12.19 -6.69 -12.33
CA THR A 143 -13.21 -7.71 -12.61
C THR A 143 -14.19 -7.23 -13.70
N ASP A 144 -14.73 -6.03 -13.55
CA ASP A 144 -15.70 -5.48 -14.49
C ASP A 144 -15.08 -5.19 -15.86
N LEU A 145 -13.80 -4.77 -15.88
CA LEU A 145 -13.01 -4.64 -17.09
C LEU A 145 -12.91 -5.99 -17.81
N ARG A 146 -12.39 -7.05 -17.15
CA ARG A 146 -12.25 -8.38 -17.77
C ARG A 146 -13.57 -9.02 -18.19
N CYS A 147 -14.66 -8.73 -17.49
CA CYS A 147 -16.00 -9.18 -17.88
C CYS A 147 -16.61 -8.35 -19.03
N ALA A 148 -15.89 -7.35 -19.57
CA ALA A 148 -16.37 -6.42 -20.58
C ALA A 148 -17.72 -5.76 -20.21
N LYS A 149 -17.97 -5.56 -18.91
CA LYS A 149 -19.23 -4.96 -18.42
C LYS A 149 -19.27 -3.45 -18.60
N ILE A 150 -18.11 -2.81 -18.64
CA ILE A 150 -17.96 -1.37 -18.78
C ILE A 150 -17.11 -1.04 -20.02
N PRO A 151 -17.42 0.06 -20.73
CA PRO A 151 -16.57 0.55 -21.81
C PRO A 151 -15.23 1.07 -21.26
N ARG A 152 -14.22 1.06 -22.11
CA ARG A 152 -12.84 1.42 -21.75
C ARG A 152 -12.73 2.85 -21.21
N GLU A 153 -13.47 3.78 -21.80
CA GLU A 153 -13.48 5.19 -21.42
C GLU A 153 -14.02 5.37 -19.99
N GLU A 154 -15.02 4.57 -19.61
CA GLU A 154 -15.58 4.57 -18.26
C GLU A 154 -14.61 3.93 -17.25
N ALA A 155 -13.97 2.81 -17.63
CA ALA A 155 -12.92 2.19 -16.82
C ALA A 155 -11.73 3.13 -16.55
N ALA A 156 -11.30 3.89 -17.57
CA ALA A 156 -10.26 4.90 -17.45
C ALA A 156 -10.68 6.02 -16.47
N LYS A 157 -11.92 6.50 -16.57
CA LYS A 157 -12.45 7.51 -15.65
C LYS A 157 -12.51 7.00 -14.21
N TRP A 158 -12.98 5.78 -13.98
CA TRP A 158 -12.98 5.17 -12.64
C TRP A 158 -11.57 5.01 -12.07
N ARG A 159 -10.60 4.60 -12.89
CA ARG A 159 -9.19 4.56 -12.47
C ARG A 159 -8.73 5.94 -12.00
N ASP A 160 -9.00 6.99 -12.76
CA ASP A 160 -8.55 8.36 -12.44
C ASP A 160 -9.22 8.86 -11.14
N GLU A 161 -10.51 8.60 -10.95
CA GLU A 161 -11.23 8.90 -9.71
C GLU A 161 -10.65 8.16 -8.49
N LEU A 162 -10.25 6.89 -8.66
CA LEU A 162 -9.60 6.12 -7.60
C LEU A 162 -8.20 6.67 -7.26
N GLN A 163 -7.45 7.12 -8.27
CA GLN A 163 -6.14 7.75 -8.06
C GLN A 163 -6.27 9.08 -7.33
N GLU A 164 -7.27 9.90 -7.66
CA GLU A 164 -7.54 11.17 -6.98
C GLU A 164 -7.90 10.94 -5.50
N LYS A 165 -8.80 9.99 -5.22
CA LYS A 165 -9.14 9.61 -3.83
C LYS A 165 -7.92 9.12 -3.07
N LEU A 166 -7.08 8.30 -3.70
CA LEU A 166 -5.87 7.78 -3.09
C LEU A 166 -4.86 8.90 -2.78
N ALA A 167 -4.71 9.86 -3.70
CA ALA A 167 -3.84 11.02 -3.50
C ALA A 167 -4.27 11.86 -2.29
N ALA A 168 -5.58 12.06 -2.10
CA ALA A 168 -6.12 12.74 -0.93
C ALA A 168 -5.77 12.02 0.39
N ILE A 169 -5.89 10.68 0.42
CA ILE A 169 -5.50 9.86 1.58
C ILE A 169 -4.00 10.00 1.85
N TYR A 170 -3.16 9.98 0.81
CA TYR A 170 -1.70 10.10 0.97
C TYR A 170 -1.26 11.47 1.49
N GLN A 171 -1.96 12.55 1.12
CA GLN A 171 -1.68 13.88 1.67
C GLN A 171 -2.00 13.97 3.17
N ALA A 172 -3.00 13.23 3.64
CA ALA A 172 -3.39 13.17 5.05
C ALA A 172 -2.61 12.14 5.88
N ALA A 173 -1.85 11.24 5.22
CA ALA A 173 -1.13 10.16 5.86
C ALA A 173 0.01 10.68 6.76
N PRO A 174 0.32 9.98 7.87
CA PRO A 174 1.45 10.34 8.72
C PRO A 174 2.76 10.31 7.92
N GLN A 175 3.50 11.42 7.93
CA GLN A 175 4.77 11.56 7.23
C GLN A 175 5.80 10.55 7.77
N THR A 176 6.51 9.88 6.88
CA THR A 176 7.63 9.01 7.23
C THR A 176 8.87 9.84 7.59
N GLU A 177 9.69 9.32 8.50
CA GLU A 177 10.88 9.98 9.03
C GLU A 177 11.88 10.33 7.91
N ALA A 178 12.70 11.37 8.08
CA ALA A 178 13.64 11.86 7.06
C ALA A 178 14.65 10.78 6.59
N GLU A 179 14.98 9.81 7.45
CA GLU A 179 15.80 8.64 7.10
C GLU A 179 15.11 7.76 6.05
N ALA A 180 13.78 7.61 6.13
CA ALA A 180 13.00 6.86 5.16
C ALA A 180 13.01 7.52 3.76
N TYR A 181 13.17 8.84 3.68
CA TYR A 181 13.31 9.54 2.39
C TYR A 181 14.66 9.25 1.73
N ALA A 182 15.75 9.24 2.50
CA ALA A 182 17.08 8.91 1.99
C ALA A 182 17.19 7.43 1.58
N ASP A 183 16.59 6.54 2.37
CA ASP A 183 16.50 5.12 2.05
C ASP A 183 15.64 4.87 0.80
N ALA A 184 14.50 5.56 0.67
CA ALA A 184 13.68 5.51 -0.53
C ALA A 184 14.47 6.00 -1.75
N GLN A 185 15.19 7.12 -1.66
CA GLN A 185 15.98 7.63 -2.79
C GLN A 185 17.07 6.65 -3.24
N LYS A 186 17.67 5.90 -2.31
CA LYS A 186 18.66 4.87 -2.62
C LYS A 186 18.02 3.64 -3.24
N ALA A 187 16.93 3.16 -2.67
CA ALA A 187 16.16 2.03 -3.19
C ALA A 187 15.64 2.31 -4.61
N LEU A 188 15.18 3.53 -4.88
CA LEU A 188 14.70 3.96 -6.21
C LEU A 188 15.79 4.09 -7.28
N LYS A 189 17.06 4.22 -6.89
CA LYS A 189 18.19 4.25 -7.85
C LYS A 189 18.74 2.86 -8.14
N ASP A 190 18.63 1.94 -7.18
CA ASP A 190 19.31 0.64 -7.21
C ASP A 190 18.35 -0.54 -7.48
N ASN A 191 17.04 -0.39 -7.22
CA ASN A 191 16.01 -1.40 -7.45
C ASN A 191 14.86 -0.84 -8.31
N GLU A 192 14.30 -1.68 -9.18
CA GLU A 192 13.05 -1.45 -9.91
C GLU A 192 11.81 -1.47 -8.97
N ASP A 193 11.90 -0.85 -7.78
CA ASP A 193 10.93 -0.93 -6.68
C ASP A 193 9.53 -0.36 -6.99
N TYR A 194 9.31 0.13 -8.21
CA TYR A 194 8.02 0.59 -8.70
C TYR A 194 7.36 -0.30 -9.77
N THR A 195 8.04 -1.34 -10.25
CA THR A 195 7.48 -2.26 -11.23
C THR A 195 7.11 -3.57 -10.58
N PHE A 196 5.83 -3.91 -10.61
CA PHE A 196 5.36 -5.22 -10.17
C PHE A 196 5.42 -6.20 -11.34
N SER A 197 5.91 -7.42 -11.08
CA SER A 197 5.78 -8.50 -12.04
C SER A 197 4.32 -8.98 -12.13
N ASP A 198 3.94 -9.55 -13.27
CA ASP A 198 2.59 -10.08 -13.43
C ASP A 198 2.32 -11.25 -12.47
N GLU A 199 3.33 -12.07 -12.21
CA GLU A 199 3.30 -13.18 -11.25
C GLU A 199 2.98 -12.68 -9.84
N GLU A 200 3.58 -11.55 -9.45
CA GLU A 200 3.39 -10.96 -8.13
C GLU A 200 1.97 -10.41 -7.97
N ILE A 201 1.44 -9.69 -8.97
CA ILE A 201 0.06 -9.20 -8.92
C ILE A 201 -0.94 -10.37 -8.94
N ASP A 202 -0.62 -11.45 -9.66
CA ASP A 202 -1.43 -12.66 -9.77
C ASP A 202 -1.61 -13.40 -8.42
N MET A 203 -0.70 -13.18 -7.46
CA MET A 203 -0.86 -13.66 -6.09
C MET A 203 -1.96 -12.93 -5.32
N PHE A 204 -2.28 -11.70 -5.68
CA PHE A 204 -3.25 -10.85 -4.99
C PHE A 204 -4.67 -10.93 -5.58
N VAL A 205 -4.82 -11.45 -6.79
CA VAL A 205 -6.11 -11.57 -7.49
C VAL A 205 -6.58 -13.03 -7.57
N PRO A 206 -7.90 -13.28 -7.67
CA PRO A 206 -8.44 -14.62 -7.90
C PRO A 206 -7.96 -15.19 -9.24
N LYS A 207 -7.95 -16.53 -9.35
CA LYS A 207 -7.43 -17.26 -10.53
C LYS A 207 -7.96 -16.75 -11.87
N SER A 208 -9.25 -16.37 -11.94
CA SER A 208 -9.89 -15.84 -13.15
C SER A 208 -9.34 -14.49 -13.62
N LEU A 209 -8.67 -13.75 -12.73
CA LEU A 209 -8.07 -12.44 -13.01
C LEU A 209 -6.54 -12.51 -13.19
N ARG A 210 -5.95 -13.71 -13.21
CA ARG A 210 -4.52 -13.89 -13.42
C ARG A 210 -4.14 -13.80 -14.88
N LYS A 211 -2.94 -13.31 -15.18
CA LYS A 211 -2.40 -13.24 -16.55
C LYS A 211 -1.52 -14.44 -16.88
N THR A 212 -0.80 -14.96 -15.89
CA THR A 212 0.15 -16.07 -16.06
C THR A 212 -0.50 -17.45 -16.14
N ASP A 213 -1.77 -17.56 -15.71
CA ASP A 213 -2.57 -18.80 -15.76
C ASP A 213 -3.41 -18.91 -17.07
N LEU A 214 -3.31 -17.95 -18.01
CA LEU A 214 -4.07 -17.88 -19.27
C LEU A 214 -3.29 -18.43 -20.48
#